data_AF-C6BSB2-F1
#
_entry.id   AF-C6BSB2-F1
#
_cell.length_a   1.000
_cell.length_b   1.000
_cell.length_c   1.000
_cell.angle_alpha   90.00
_cell.angle_beta   90.00
_cell.angle_gamma   90.00
#
_symmetry.space_group_name_H-M   'P 1'
#
loop_
_entity.id
_entity.type
_entity.pdbx_description
1 polymer ?
#
loop_
_entity_poly.entity_id
_entity_poly.type
_entity_poly.pdbx_seq_one_letter_code
_entity_poly.pdbx_strand_id
1 'polypeptide(L)'
;MVRSRGEEERIIRVTLNLDQVMSVKRKGNSTVTIFPDWCKGCGICAAFCPAKVMELNDQGKAVVIREEECINCGFCELHCPDFAIMVRPKVDDEIPAVCRAVLEKAARKADVPAASGGAAEKTGSGKKKG
;
A
#
# COMPACT_ATOMS: atom_id res chain seq x y z
N MET A 1 39.22 35.18 21.95
CA MET A 1 37.79 34.85 21.71
C MET A 1 37.62 34.41 20.26
N VAL A 2 36.85 33.34 20.05
CA VAL A 2 36.39 32.75 18.77
C VAL A 2 37.42 31.98 17.94
N ARG A 3 37.53 30.69 18.21
CA ARG A 3 37.75 29.64 17.19
C ARG A 3 36.84 28.47 17.53
N SER A 4 35.59 28.59 17.12
CA SER A 4 34.57 27.55 17.27
C SER A 4 33.86 27.40 15.93
N ARG A 5 33.57 26.15 15.55
CA ARG A 5 32.68 25.72 14.46
C ARG A 5 33.25 25.70 13.04
N GLY A 6 34.29 24.88 12.84
CA GLY A 6 34.75 24.45 11.53
C GLY A 6 34.36 23.00 11.17
N GLU A 7 33.25 22.47 11.70
CA GLU A 7 32.85 21.06 11.51
C GLU A 7 31.35 20.82 11.25
N GLU A 8 30.53 21.87 11.14
CA GLU A 8 29.06 21.72 10.93
C GLU A 8 28.63 21.80 9.46
N GLU A 9 29.54 22.04 8.51
CA GLU A 9 29.20 22.18 7.07
C GLU A 9 29.40 20.89 6.25
N ARG A 10 29.14 19.72 6.85
CA ARG A 10 29.21 18.44 6.14
C ARG A 10 28.01 17.56 6.38
N ILE A 11 26.81 18.11 6.23
CA ILE A 11 25.62 17.31 5.93
C ILE A 11 24.92 17.99 4.76
N ILE A 12 25.07 17.35 3.61
CA ILE A 12 24.47 17.66 2.33
C ILE A 12 22.98 17.95 2.58
N ARG A 13 22.56 19.20 2.32
CA ARG A 13 21.15 19.61 2.23
C ARG A 13 20.53 18.88 1.04
N VAL A 14 20.23 17.60 1.22
CA VAL A 14 19.14 16.96 0.49
C VAL A 14 17.87 17.50 1.14
N THR A 15 17.46 18.72 0.76
CA THR A 15 16.09 19.19 0.99
C THR A 15 15.15 18.38 0.08
N LEU A 16 15.05 17.08 0.34
CA LEU A 16 13.83 16.35 0.05
C LEU A 16 12.88 16.80 1.16
N ASN A 17 11.96 17.70 0.81
CA ASN A 17 10.89 18.10 1.71
C ASN A 17 10.23 16.83 2.22
N LEU A 18 10.19 16.64 3.54
CA LEU A 18 9.52 15.51 4.19
C LEU A 18 8.03 15.46 3.77
N ASP A 19 7.49 16.60 3.36
CA ASP A 19 6.16 16.76 2.77
C ASP A 19 5.99 16.04 1.41
N GLN A 20 7.03 15.99 0.57
CA GLN A 20 6.98 15.27 -0.73
C GLN A 20 7.07 13.75 -0.57
N VAL A 21 7.69 13.26 0.50
CA VAL A 21 7.82 11.81 0.78
C VAL A 21 6.54 11.28 1.45
N MET A 22 5.85 12.11 2.23
CA MET A 22 4.68 11.71 3.01
C MET A 22 3.33 11.99 2.31
N SER A 23 3.32 12.78 1.22
CA SER A 23 2.09 13.21 0.54
C SER A 23 1.87 12.59 -0.85
N VAL A 24 2.10 11.28 -0.99
CA VAL A 24 1.59 10.52 -2.15
C VAL A 24 0.29 9.82 -1.74
N LYS A 25 -0.75 10.59 -1.38
CA LYS A 25 -2.11 10.06 -1.21
C LYS A 25 -2.68 9.69 -2.57
N ARG A 26 -2.32 8.51 -3.10
CA ARG A 26 -2.97 7.93 -4.28
C ARG A 26 -4.32 7.37 -3.86
N LYS A 27 -5.36 8.21 -3.91
CA LYS A 27 -6.75 7.75 -3.82
C LYS A 27 -7.00 6.69 -4.90
N GLY A 28 -7.73 5.64 -4.54
CA GLY A 28 -8.21 4.63 -5.48
C GLY A 28 -7.19 3.60 -5.94
N ASN A 29 -5.94 3.69 -5.47
CA ASN A 29 -4.88 2.73 -5.80
C ASN A 29 -4.81 1.58 -4.80
N SER A 30 -5.94 1.17 -4.24
CA SER A 30 -6.03 0.06 -3.30
C SER A 30 -7.29 -0.73 -3.56
N THR A 31 -7.21 -2.05 -3.39
CA THR A 31 -8.33 -2.97 -3.40
C THR A 31 -8.71 -3.31 -1.96
N VAL A 32 -10.00 -3.22 -1.64
CA VAL A 32 -10.54 -3.57 -0.31
C VAL A 32 -11.42 -4.79 -0.45
N THR A 33 -10.95 -5.94 0.04
CA THR A 33 -11.68 -7.21 0.01
C THR A 33 -12.37 -7.44 1.35
N ILE A 34 -13.66 -7.78 1.32
CA ILE A 34 -14.44 -8.13 2.51
C ILE A 34 -14.88 -9.58 2.40
N PHE A 35 -14.66 -10.36 3.45
CA PHE A 35 -15.10 -11.75 3.57
C PHE A 35 -16.46 -11.79 4.30
N PRO A 36 -17.59 -11.92 3.59
CA PRO A 36 -18.92 -11.77 4.17
C PRO A 36 -19.27 -12.84 5.21
N ASP A 37 -18.68 -14.04 5.07
CA ASP A 37 -18.86 -15.16 6.01
C ASP A 37 -18.29 -14.84 7.39
N TRP A 38 -17.26 -14.00 7.45
CA TRP A 38 -16.57 -13.63 8.70
C TRP A 38 -17.10 -12.32 9.26
N CYS A 39 -17.59 -11.42 8.40
CA CYS A 39 -18.13 -10.13 8.80
C CYS A 39 -19.37 -10.30 9.71
N LYS A 40 -19.31 -9.80 10.95
CA LYS A 40 -20.47 -9.79 11.87
C LYS A 40 -21.38 -8.57 11.74
N GLY A 41 -21.02 -7.60 10.91
CA GLY A 41 -21.86 -6.41 10.69
C GLY A 41 -21.77 -5.33 11.76
N CYS A 42 -20.66 -5.25 12.50
CA CYS A 42 -20.50 -4.31 13.60
C CYS A 42 -20.43 -2.82 13.19
N GLY A 43 -20.24 -2.52 11.90
CA GLY A 43 -20.22 -1.15 11.37
C GLY A 43 -19.00 -0.30 11.73
N ILE A 44 -18.05 -0.81 12.53
CA ILE A 44 -16.83 -0.09 12.94
C ILE A 44 -16.04 0.41 11.72
N CYS A 45 -15.91 -0.43 10.69
CA CYS A 45 -15.20 -0.08 9.46
C CYS A 45 -15.82 1.12 8.73
N ALA A 46 -17.15 1.25 8.74
CA ALA A 46 -17.86 2.39 8.14
C ALA A 46 -17.70 3.66 8.99
N ALA A 47 -17.79 3.53 10.31
CA ALA A 47 -17.67 4.67 11.24
C ALA A 47 -16.28 5.31 11.24
N PHE A 48 -15.22 4.49 11.18
CA PHE A 48 -13.83 4.97 11.25
C PHE A 48 -13.19 5.24 9.88
N CYS A 49 -13.91 5.04 8.77
CA CYS A 49 -13.35 5.29 7.45
C CYS A 49 -13.22 6.80 7.19
N PRO A 50 -12.00 7.38 7.13
CA PRO A 50 -11.83 8.81 6.89
C PRO A 50 -12.27 9.24 5.48
N ALA A 51 -12.20 8.29 4.53
CA ALA A 51 -12.63 8.49 3.15
C ALA A 51 -14.11 8.11 2.91
N LYS A 52 -14.81 7.60 3.94
CA LYS A 52 -16.23 7.21 3.88
C LYS A 52 -16.57 6.29 2.69
N VAL A 53 -15.71 5.29 2.43
CA VAL A 53 -15.87 4.36 1.30
C VAL A 53 -16.64 3.08 1.64
N MET A 54 -17.08 2.93 2.89
CA MET A 54 -17.71 1.71 3.39
C MET A 54 -19.08 2.00 3.99
N GLU A 55 -20.01 1.07 3.79
CA GLU A 55 -21.35 1.07 4.36
C GLU A 55 -21.75 -0.35 4.78
N LEU A 56 -22.92 -0.48 5.42
CA LEU A 56 -23.55 -1.77 5.68
C LEU A 56 -24.66 -1.97 4.64
N ASN A 57 -24.72 -3.16 4.02
CA ASN A 57 -25.80 -3.52 3.12
C ASN A 57 -27.09 -3.89 3.89
N ASP A 58 -28.15 -4.22 3.16
CA ASP A 58 -29.45 -4.62 3.73
C ASP A 58 -29.38 -5.87 4.64
N GLN A 59 -28.33 -6.68 4.49
CA GLN A 59 -28.06 -7.86 5.32
C GLN A 59 -27.19 -7.53 6.54
N GLY A 60 -26.91 -6.25 6.78
CA GLY A 60 -26.03 -5.77 7.84
C GLY A 60 -24.55 -6.11 7.62
N LYS A 61 -24.12 -6.50 6.43
CA LYS A 61 -22.72 -6.83 6.13
C LYS A 61 -21.99 -5.60 5.58
N ALA A 62 -20.73 -5.46 5.95
CA ALA A 62 -19.87 -4.41 5.40
C ALA A 62 -19.73 -4.58 3.88
N VAL A 63 -19.85 -3.47 3.15
CA VAL A 63 -19.66 -3.38 1.71
C VAL A 63 -18.84 -2.14 1.38
N VAL A 64 -18.08 -2.22 0.28
CA VAL A 64 -17.33 -1.07 -0.26
C VAL A 64 -18.20 -0.40 -1.31
N ILE A 65 -18.51 0.87 -1.12
CA ILE A 65 -19.38 1.64 -2.03
C ILE A 65 -18.59 2.51 -3.03
N ARG A 66 -17.36 2.89 -2.68
CA ARG A 66 -16.52 3.85 -3.45
C ARG A 66 -15.04 3.54 -3.31
N GLU A 67 -14.61 2.41 -3.86
CA GLU A 67 -13.24 1.95 -3.72
C GLU A 67 -12.20 2.97 -4.27
N GLU A 68 -12.57 3.70 -5.31
CA GLU A 68 -11.79 4.75 -5.96
C GLU A 68 -11.43 5.93 -5.05
N GLU A 69 -12.17 6.14 -3.96
CA GLU A 69 -11.88 7.19 -2.98
C GLU A 69 -10.98 6.69 -1.84
N CYS A 70 -10.70 5.38 -1.78
CA CYS A 70 -9.92 4.78 -0.72
C CYS A 70 -8.49 5.35 -0.70
N ILE A 71 -8.07 5.83 0.47
CA ILE A 71 -6.73 6.40 0.69
C ILE A 71 -5.73 5.39 1.24
N ASN A 72 -6.07 4.09 1.25
CA ASN A 72 -5.23 3.02 1.79
C ASN A 72 -4.77 3.27 3.24
N CYS A 73 -5.65 3.77 4.11
CA CYS A 73 -5.31 4.05 5.51
C CYS A 73 -5.21 2.79 6.40
N GLY A 74 -5.80 1.67 5.97
CA GLY A 74 -5.79 0.39 6.71
C GLY A 74 -6.69 0.33 7.95
N PHE A 75 -7.39 1.40 8.33
CA PHE A 75 -8.20 1.41 9.56
C PHE A 75 -9.33 0.38 9.58
N CYS A 76 -9.98 0.12 8.46
CA CYS A 76 -11.04 -0.88 8.37
C CYS A 76 -10.52 -2.30 8.62
N GLU A 77 -9.32 -2.63 8.17
CA GLU A 77 -8.66 -3.92 8.41
C GLU A 77 -8.17 -4.01 9.86
N LEU A 78 -7.50 -2.97 10.37
CA LEU A 78 -6.95 -2.95 11.73
C LEU A 78 -8.01 -3.04 12.83
N HIS A 79 -9.19 -2.44 12.62
CA HIS A 79 -10.26 -2.39 13.63
C HIS A 79 -11.34 -3.43 13.41
N CYS A 80 -11.21 -4.32 12.42
CA CYS A 80 -12.16 -5.40 12.24
C CYS A 80 -11.90 -6.48 13.31
N PRO A 81 -12.81 -6.69 14.28
CA PRO A 81 -12.58 -7.66 15.35
C PRO A 81 -12.56 -9.11 14.84
N ASP A 82 -13.21 -9.37 13.69
CA ASP A 82 -13.29 -10.68 13.05
C ASP A 82 -12.27 -10.85 11.91
N PHE A 83 -11.39 -9.86 11.68
CA PHE A 83 -10.41 -9.84 10.57
C PHE A 83 -11.03 -10.13 9.20
N ALA A 84 -12.28 -9.69 9.00
CA ALA A 84 -13.05 -9.94 7.79
C ALA A 84 -12.71 -9.00 6.61
N ILE A 85 -11.73 -8.11 6.76
CA ILE A 85 -11.39 -7.07 5.78
C ILE A 85 -9.90 -7.12 5.47
N MET A 86 -9.52 -7.03 4.21
CA MET A 86 -8.14 -6.95 3.74
C MET A 86 -7.97 -5.78 2.78
N VAL A 87 -6.96 -4.94 3.01
CA VAL A 87 -6.63 -3.81 2.13
C VAL A 87 -5.30 -4.08 1.44
N ARG A 88 -5.27 -3.99 0.10
CA ARG A 88 -4.06 -4.21 -0.70
C ARG A 88 -3.81 -3.04 -1.63
N PRO A 89 -2.59 -2.48 -1.71
CA PRO A 89 -2.27 -1.53 -2.76
C PRO A 89 -2.31 -2.22 -4.12
N LYS A 90 -2.84 -1.53 -5.13
CA LYS A 90 -2.69 -1.91 -6.54
C LYS A 90 -1.25 -1.57 -6.92
N VAL A 91 -0.43 -2.61 -7.05
CA VAL A 91 0.95 -2.49 -7.55
C VAL A 91 0.88 -2.65 -9.05
N ASP A 92 0.92 -1.55 -9.77
CA ASP A 92 1.20 -1.59 -11.19
C ASP A 92 2.69 -1.89 -11.37
N ASP A 93 3.06 -2.73 -12.33
CA ASP A 93 4.44 -3.20 -12.59
C ASP A 93 5.45 -2.08 -12.94
N GLU A 94 5.02 -0.82 -12.93
CA GLU A 94 5.86 0.34 -13.17
C GLU A 94 6.53 0.81 -11.87
N ILE A 95 7.83 0.56 -11.77
CA ILE A 95 8.70 1.14 -10.74
C ILE A 95 8.55 2.68 -10.79
N PRO A 96 8.02 3.33 -9.74
CA PRO A 96 7.88 4.78 -9.72
C PRO A 96 9.25 5.44 -9.95
N ALA A 97 9.30 6.57 -10.65
CA ALA A 97 10.55 7.26 -10.99
C ALA A 97 11.47 7.48 -9.78
N VAL A 98 10.89 7.65 -8.58
CA VAL A 98 11.64 7.76 -7.32
C VAL A 98 12.40 6.47 -6.98
N CYS A 99 11.78 5.30 -7.13
CA CYS A 99 12.43 4.00 -6.94
C CYS A 99 13.42 3.72 -8.08
N ARG A 100 13.10 4.12 -9.32
CA ARG A 100 14.02 4.01 -10.46
C ARG A 100 15.31 4.79 -10.22
N ALA A 101 15.23 6.04 -9.78
CA ALA A 101 16.40 6.85 -9.47
C ALA A 101 17.26 6.27 -8.32
N VAL A 102 16.63 5.55 -7.37
CA VAL A 102 17.34 4.81 -6.32
C VAL A 102 18.04 3.57 -6.89
N LEU A 103 17.36 2.80 -7.73
CA LEU A 103 17.91 1.60 -8.39
C LEU A 103 19.05 1.94 -9.35
N GLU A 104 18.95 3.00 -10.14
CA GLU A 104 20.02 3.47 -11.05
C GLU A 104 21.27 3.89 -10.28
N LYS A 105 21.10 4.52 -9.10
CA LYS A 105 22.21 4.87 -8.20
C LYS A 105 22.82 3.65 -7.52
N ALA A 106 22.02 2.62 -7.21
CA ALA A 106 22.50 1.36 -6.63
C ALA A 106 23.23 0.49 -7.67
N ALA A 107 22.74 0.44 -8.92
CA ALA A 107 23.31 -0.35 -10.01
C ALA A 107 24.73 0.10 -10.40
N ARG A 108 25.10 1.37 -10.19
CA ARG A 108 26.47 1.86 -10.42
C ARG A 108 27.51 1.33 -9.42
N LYS A 109 27.10 0.69 -8.32
CA LYS A 109 28.00 0.19 -7.27
C LYS A 109 28.09 -1.34 -7.19
N ALA A 110 27.29 -2.05 -7.96
CA ALA A 110 27.19 -3.49 -7.83
C ALA A 110 27.29 -4.14 -9.22
N ASP A 111 28.42 -4.80 -9.51
CA ASP A 111 28.52 -5.84 -10.55
C ASP A 111 27.61 -7.01 -10.14
N VAL A 112 26.29 -6.84 -10.24
CA VAL A 112 25.30 -7.88 -9.95
C VAL A 112 24.63 -8.24 -11.26
N PRO A 113 24.85 -9.45 -11.81
CA PRO A 113 24.16 -9.90 -13.00
C PRO A 113 22.66 -9.97 -12.73
N ALA A 114 21.88 -9.42 -13.65
CA ALA A 114 20.43 -9.38 -13.60
C ALA A 114 19.87 -10.80 -13.38
N ALA A 115 19.23 -11.01 -12.22
CA ALA A 115 18.48 -12.23 -11.96
C ALA A 115 17.18 -12.19 -12.77
N SER A 116 17.12 -12.98 -13.83
CA SER A 116 15.90 -13.31 -14.57
C SER A 116 15.03 -14.24 -13.73
N GLY A 117 14.15 -13.65 -12.90
CA GLY A 117 13.18 -14.38 -12.09
C GLY A 117 11.77 -14.29 -12.66
N GLY A 118 11.47 -14.99 -13.75
CA GLY A 118 10.10 -15.21 -14.23
C GLY A 118 9.47 -16.39 -13.49
N ALA A 119 8.57 -16.13 -12.55
CA ALA A 119 7.71 -17.15 -11.98
C ALA A 119 6.50 -17.35 -12.91
N ALA A 120 6.61 -18.33 -13.81
CA ALA A 120 5.48 -18.82 -14.58
C ALA A 120 4.47 -19.50 -13.62
N GLU A 121 3.30 -18.88 -13.48
CA GLU A 121 2.17 -19.41 -12.72
C GLU A 121 1.64 -20.68 -13.39
N LYS A 122 1.87 -21.83 -12.76
CA LYS A 122 1.25 -23.11 -13.13
C LYS A 122 -0.05 -23.26 -12.33
N THR A 123 -1.19 -23.01 -12.96
CA THR A 123 -2.49 -23.45 -12.42
C THR A 123 -3.00 -24.64 -13.24
N GLY A 124 -2.62 -25.83 -12.79
CA GLY A 124 -3.34 -27.05 -13.12
C GLY A 124 -4.62 -27.12 -12.28
N SER A 125 -5.77 -27.21 -12.92
CA SER A 125 -7.00 -27.66 -12.26
C SER A 125 -7.61 -28.78 -13.08
N GLY A 126 -7.29 -30.01 -12.70
CA GLY A 126 -7.99 -31.19 -13.16
C GLY A 126 -9.40 -31.20 -12.57
N LYS A 127 -10.41 -31.29 -13.43
CA LYS A 127 -11.79 -31.58 -13.00
C LYS A 127 -12.18 -32.97 -13.48
N LYS A 128 -12.09 -33.92 -12.55
CA LYS A 128 -12.79 -35.20 -12.57
C LYS A 128 -14.29 -34.96 -12.79
N LYS A 129 -14.90 -35.82 -13.63
CA LYS A 129 -16.24 -36.43 -13.55
C LYS A 129 -16.35 -37.25 -14.85
N GLY A 130 -16.39 -38.58 -14.80
CA GLY A 130 -17.36 -39.38 -14.05
C GLY A 130 -18.42 -39.78 -15.04
#